data_AF-A0A521W0H0-F1
#
_entry.id   AF-A0A521W0H0-F1
#
_cell.length_a   1.000
_cell.length_b   1.000
_cell.length_c   1.000
_cell.angle_alpha   90.00
_cell.angle_beta   90.00
_cell.angle_gamma   90.00
#
_symmetry.space_group_name_H-M   'P 1'
#
loop_
_entity.id
_entity.type
_entity.pdbx_description
1 polymer ?
#
loop_
_entity_poly.entity_id
_entity_poly.type
_entity_poly.pdbx_seq_one_letter_code
_entity_poly.pdbx_strand_id
1 'polypeptide(L)' 'MHANHYWVVGGEFKSLNFHTLVNGTAMVEGPFPTRREAEEAWRQLSEKNRHRCNVRFSIVEEPRRAMT' A
#
# COMPACT_ATOMS: atom_id res chain seq x y z
N MET A 1 14.25 -17.01 12.24
CA MET A 1 12.88 -16.49 12.06
C MET A 1 12.89 -15.63 10.82
N HIS A 2 12.18 -16.00 9.77
CA HIS A 2 12.09 -15.15 8.58
C HIS A 2 11.08 -14.04 8.87
N ALA A 3 11.51 -12.78 8.79
CA ALA A 3 10.61 -11.64 8.95
C ALA A 3 9.78 -11.51 7.66
N ASN A 4 8.46 -11.49 7.78
CA ASN A 4 7.59 -11.12 6.66
C ASN A 4 7.66 -9.60 6.50
N HIS A 5 7.96 -9.12 5.29
CA HIS A 5 7.90 -7.69 5.00
C HIS A 5 6.51 -7.31 4.55
N TYR A 6 6.06 -6.15 5.03
CA TYR A 6 4.78 -5.57 4.66
C TYR A 6 5.02 -4.27 3.89
N TRP A 7 4.18 -3.99 2.93
CA TRP A 7 4.26 -2.78 2.10
C TRP A 7 2.90 -2.12 2.06
N VAL A 8 2.87 -0.79 2.02
CA VAL A 8 1.67 -0.03 1.71
C VAL A 8 1.79 0.43 0.26
N VAL A 9 0.88 -0.02 -0.59
CA VAL A 9 0.88 0.28 -2.02
C VAL A 9 -0.44 0.92 -2.42
N GLY A 10 -0.40 1.87 -3.35
CA GLY A 10 -1.63 2.51 -3.81
C GLY A 10 -1.38 3.71 -4.70
N GLY A 11 -2.37 4.60 -4.75
CA GLY A 11 -2.32 5.81 -5.55
C GLY A 11 -3.72 6.27 -5.94
N GLU A 12 -3.77 7.13 -6.95
CA GLU A 12 -5.03 7.64 -7.49
C GLU A 12 -5.58 6.70 -8.56
N PHE A 13 -6.85 6.35 -8.46
CA PHE A 13 -7.55 5.52 -9.44
C PHE A 13 -8.41 6.37 -10.37
N LYS A 14 -8.56 5.92 -11.63
CA LYS A 14 -9.40 6.58 -12.63
C LYS A 14 -10.90 6.54 -12.30
N SER A 15 -11.31 5.60 -11.45
CA SER A 15 -12.68 5.44 -11.01
C SER A 15 -12.75 4.84 -9.61
N LEU A 16 -13.92 4.92 -8.99
CA LEU A 16 -14.21 4.33 -7.68
C LEU A 16 -14.34 2.80 -7.71
N ASN A 17 -14.14 2.17 -8.88
CA ASN A 17 -14.03 0.72 -8.98
C ASN A 17 -12.59 0.24 -8.74
N PHE A 18 -11.61 1.16 -8.63
CA PHE A 18 -10.21 0.88 -8.27
C PHE A 18 -9.48 -0.14 -9.16
N HIS A 19 -9.83 -0.23 -10.46
CA HIS A 19 -9.17 -1.17 -11.39
C HIS A 19 -7.94 -0.58 -12.10
N THR A 20 -7.87 0.74 -12.23
CA THR A 20 -6.83 1.40 -13.02
C THR A 20 -6.26 2.59 -12.27
N LEU A 21 -4.96 2.53 -11.96
CA LEU A 21 -4.20 3.66 -11.44
C LEU A 21 -4.03 4.74 -12.52
N VAL A 22 -4.04 5.99 -12.09
CA VAL A 22 -3.58 7.13 -12.88
C VAL A 22 -2.06 7.04 -12.98
N ASN A 23 -1.52 7.21 -14.20
CA ASN A 23 -0.08 7.09 -14.41
C ASN A 23 0.67 8.15 -13.60
N GLY A 24 1.79 7.76 -12.97
CA GLY A 24 2.61 8.65 -12.15
C GLY A 24 2.08 8.93 -10.74
N THR A 25 0.95 8.35 -10.33
CA THR A 25 0.40 8.53 -8.97
C THR A 25 0.63 7.33 -8.05
N ALA A 26 1.32 6.30 -8.55
CA ALA A 26 1.66 5.13 -7.76
C ALA A 26 2.57 5.53 -6.58
N MET A 27 2.24 5.00 -5.40
CA MET A 27 2.99 5.20 -4.16
C MET A 27 3.26 3.85 -3.52
N VAL A 28 4.45 3.72 -2.96
CA VAL A 28 4.92 2.53 -2.25
C VAL A 28 5.65 2.99 -0.99
N GLU A 29 5.22 2.51 0.18
CA GLU A 29 5.93 2.68 1.44
C GLU A 29 6.25 1.33 2.07
N GLY A 30 7.43 1.20 2.66
CA GLY A 30 7.96 -0.04 3.22
C GLY A 30 9.40 -0.33 2.73
N PRO A 31 9.93 -1.53 3.05
CA PRO A 31 9.27 -2.61 3.77
C PRO A 31 9.13 -2.30 5.26
N PHE A 32 7.98 -2.69 5.84
CA PHE A 32 7.73 -2.67 7.28
C PHE A 32 7.98 -4.07 7.86
N PRO A 33 8.66 -4.18 9.02
CA PRO A 33 8.97 -5.45 9.67
C PRO A 33 7.74 -6.08 10.34
N THR A 34 6.70 -5.29 10.61
CA THR A 34 5.46 -5.76 11.23
C THR A 34 4.23 -5.23 10.51
N ARG A 35 3.16 -6.02 10.48
CA ARG A 35 1.87 -5.59 9.91
C ARG A 35 1.33 -4.35 10.61
N ARG A 36 1.56 -4.22 11.92
CA ARG A 36 1.15 -3.05 12.71
C ARG A 36 1.81 -1.76 12.24
N GLU A 37 3.10 -1.79 11.91
CA GLU A 37 3.80 -0.63 11.35
C GLU A 37 3.26 -0.24 9.98
N ALA A 38 2.95 -1.23 9.13
CA ALA A 38 2.30 -0.98 7.85
C ALA A 38 0.88 -0.40 8.02
N GLU A 39 0.11 -0.86 9.02
CA GLU A 39 -1.22 -0.33 9.35
C GLU A 39 -1.18 1.13 9.79
N GLU A 40 -0.16 1.52 10.56
CA GLU A 40 0.03 2.90 10.98
C GLU A 40 0.38 3.80 9.79
N ALA A 41 1.32 3.39 8.93
CA ALA A 41 1.65 4.11 7.69
C ALA A 41 0.44 4.22 6.75
N TRP A 42 -0.30 3.12 6.56
CA TRP A 42 -1.52 3.10 5.77
C TRP A 42 -2.59 4.08 6.31
N ARG A 43 -2.77 4.15 7.63
CA ARG A 43 -3.73 5.07 8.25
C ARG A 43 -3.33 6.52 7.99
N GLN A 44 -2.06 6.86 8.20
CA GLN A 44 -1.57 8.22 7.97
C GLN A 44 -1.70 8.66 6.51
N LEU A 45 -1.33 7.79 5.55
CA LEU A 45 -1.52 8.02 4.12
C LEU A 45 -2.99 8.20 3.75
N SER A 46 -3.86 7.34 4.28
CA SER A 46 -5.30 7.38 4.00
C SER A 46 -5.94 8.64 4.55
N GLU A 47 -5.64 9.05 5.79
CA GLU A 47 -6.16 10.29 6.36
C GLU A 47 -5.65 11.53 5.63
N LYS A 48 -4.37 11.57 5.25
CA LYS A 48 -3.79 12.66 4.45
C LYS A 48 -4.51 12.82 3.09
N ASN A 49 -4.97 11.72 2.51
CA ASN A 49 -5.66 11.70 1.22
C ASN A 49 -7.19 11.56 1.33
N ARG A 50 -7.78 11.65 2.53
CA ARG A 50 -9.21 11.40 2.79
C ARG A 50 -10.17 12.21 1.90
N HIS A 51 -9.75 13.43 1.54
CA HIS A 51 -10.52 14.33 0.69
C HIS A 51 -10.59 13.88 -0.79
N ARG A 52 -9.78 12.89 -1.19
CA ARG A 52 -9.71 12.35 -2.55
C ARG A 52 -10.32 10.96 -2.58
N CYS A 53 -11.59 10.86 -2.95
CA CYS A 53 -12.35 9.60 -2.93
C CYS A 53 -11.77 8.50 -3.84
N ASN A 54 -10.97 8.88 -4.83
CA ASN A 54 -10.33 7.99 -5.77
C ASN A 54 -8.89 7.61 -5.39
N VAL A 55 -8.35 8.11 -4.27
CA VAL A 55 -7.06 7.67 -3.75
C VAL A 55 -7.26 6.56 -2.74
N ARG A 56 -6.59 5.43 -2.95
CA ARG A 56 -6.70 4.27 -2.06
C ARG A 56 -5.36 3.57 -1.91
N PHE A 57 -5.11 3.07 -0.71
CA PHE A 57 -3.93 2.28 -0.36
C PHE A 57 -4.34 0.92 0.20
N SER A 58 -3.50 -0.07 -0.02
CA SER A 58 -3.63 -1.45 0.45
C SER A 58 -2.32 -1.90 1.08
N ILE A 59 -2.41 -2.72 2.12
CA ILE A 59 -1.24 -3.39 2.70
C ILE A 59 -1.05 -4.72 1.98
N VAL A 60 0.15 -4.97 1.48
CA VAL A 60 0.53 -6.24 0.87
C VAL A 60 1.68 -6.86 1.64
N GLU A 61 1.68 -8.19 1.74
CA GLU A 61 2.76 -8.96 2.32
C GLU A 61 3.69 -9.42 1.20
N GLU A 62 4.99 -9.21 1.36
CA GLU A 62 5.98 -9.73 0.43
C GLU A 62 5.97 -11.26 0.50
N PRO A 63 5.59 -11.96 -0.59
CA PRO A 63 5.61 -13.41 -0.58
C PRO A 63 7.05 -13.88 -0.42
N ARG A 64 7.27 -14.87 0.45
CA ARG A 64 8.58 -15.52 0.61
C ARG A 64 9.05 -15.96 -0.77
N ARG A 65 10.13 -15.34 -1.26
CA ARG A 65 10.78 -15.75 -2.50
C ARG A 65 11.31 -17.17 -2.27
N ALA A 66 10.61 -18.17 -2.80
CA ALA A 66 11.13 -19.52 -2.83
C ALA A 66 12.37 -19.48 -3.72
N MET A 67 13.55 -19.58 -3.12
CA MET A 67 14.79 -19.82 -3.88
C MET A 67 14.63 -21.22 -4.50
N THR A 68 14.45 -21.26 -5.82
CA THR A 68 14.56 -22.49 -6.62
C THR A 68 15.97 -22.57 -7.17
#